data_AF-D5SZ67-F1
#
_entry.id   AF-D5SZ67-F1
#
_cell.length_a   1.000
_cell.length_b   1.000
_cell.length_c   1.000
_cell.angle_alpha   90.00
_cell.angle_beta   90.00
_cell.angle_gamma   90.00
#
_symmetry.space_group_name_H-M   'P 1'
#
loop_
_entity.id
_entity.type
_entity.pdbx_description
1 polymer ?
#
loop_
_entity_poly.entity_id
_entity_poly.type
_entity_poly.pdbx_seq_one_letter_code
_entity_poly.pdbx_strand_id
1 'polypeptide(L)'
;MNRQSECQSERAIASMVPIDLPELTDLVTRRLYGSVRGIRVLRSSTHLLIHGRTDSYYIKQLAQSVLLEYADGVPVINKIRVF
;
A
#
# COMPACT_ATOMS: atom_id res chain seq x y z
N MET A 1 -27.94 26.90 6.86
CA MET A 1 -28.32 25.47 6.92
C MET A 1 -27.90 24.81 5.61
N ASN A 2 -26.61 24.45 5.46
CA ASN A 2 -26.11 23.82 4.24
C ASN A 2 -25.38 22.52 4.63
N ARG A 3 -26.17 21.46 4.92
CA ARG A 3 -25.68 20.12 5.32
C ARG A 3 -25.68 19.11 4.16
N GLN A 4 -25.84 19.57 2.91
CA GLN A 4 -26.06 18.68 1.77
C GLN A 4 -24.81 18.38 0.93
N SER A 5 -23.71 19.12 1.10
CA SER A 5 -22.49 18.93 0.29
C SER A 5 -21.52 17.88 0.85
N GLU A 6 -21.71 17.43 2.09
CA GLU A 6 -20.78 16.51 2.77
C GLU A 6 -21.16 15.02 2.58
N CYS A 7 -22.43 14.72 2.30
CA CYS A 7 -22.92 13.33 2.23
C CYS A 7 -22.63 12.61 0.90
N GLN A 8 -22.18 13.31 -0.16
CA GLN A 8 -21.88 12.69 -1.45
C GLN A 8 -20.44 12.16 -1.54
N SER A 9 -19.52 12.62 -0.69
CA SER A 9 -18.11 12.25 -0.75
C SER A 9 -17.80 10.93 -0.04
N GLU A 10 -18.58 10.54 0.98
CA GLU A 10 -18.29 9.34 1.78
C GLU A 10 -18.72 8.04 1.08
N ARG A 11 -19.71 8.09 0.18
CA ARG A 11 -20.20 6.91 -0.56
C ARG A 11 -19.29 6.47 -1.72
N ALA A 12 -18.41 7.34 -2.21
CA ALA A 12 -17.44 6.98 -3.25
C ALA A 12 -16.27 6.13 -2.72
N ILE A 13 -16.05 6.12 -1.40
CA ILE A 13 -14.90 5.46 -0.77
C ILE A 13 -15.18 3.97 -0.52
N ALA A 14 -16.45 3.55 -0.54
CA ALA A 14 -16.89 2.20 -0.16
C ALA A 14 -16.81 1.14 -1.29
N SER A 15 -16.43 1.52 -2.53
CA SER A 15 -16.55 0.62 -3.70
C SER A 15 -15.21 0.13 -4.28
N MET A 16 -14.08 0.42 -3.65
CA MET A 16 -12.77 0.05 -4.22
C MET A 16 -12.20 -1.15 -3.48
N VAL A 17 -12.62 -2.35 -3.90
CA VAL A 17 -11.96 -3.60 -3.48
C VAL A 17 -10.50 -3.50 -3.94
N PRO A 18 -9.53 -3.49 -3.02
CA PRO A 18 -8.12 -3.45 -3.40
C PRO A 18 -7.77 -4.66 -4.26
N ILE A 19 -7.14 -4.42 -5.41
CA ILE A 19 -6.70 -5.45 -6.34
C ILE A 19 -5.28 -5.85 -5.98
N ASP A 20 -5.03 -7.16 -5.85
CA ASP A 20 -3.68 -7.68 -5.63
C ASP A 20 -2.83 -7.43 -6.88
N LEU A 21 -1.61 -6.94 -6.68
CA LEU A 21 -0.63 -6.70 -7.75
C LEU A 21 0.51 -7.71 -7.61
N PRO A 22 0.36 -8.93 -8.16
CA PRO A 22 1.38 -9.98 -8.02
C PRO A 22 2.71 -9.57 -8.65
N GLU A 23 2.71 -8.92 -9.80
CA GLU A 23 3.93 -8.44 -10.46
C GLU A 23 4.72 -7.45 -9.60
N LEU A 24 4.00 -6.50 -8.98
CA LEU A 24 4.62 -5.50 -8.10
C LEU A 24 5.04 -6.13 -6.76
N THR A 25 4.25 -7.08 -6.26
CA THR A 25 4.59 -7.90 -5.08
C THR A 25 5.89 -8.67 -5.31
N ASP A 26 6.05 -9.32 -6.45
CA ASP A 26 7.26 -10.06 -6.81
C ASP A 26 8.47 -9.14 -6.93
N LEU A 27 8.30 -7.97 -7.56
CA LEU A 27 9.36 -6.98 -7.69
C LEU A 27 9.84 -6.52 -6.31
N VAL A 28 8.91 -6.08 -5.46
CA VAL A 28 9.22 -5.62 -4.10
C VAL A 28 9.88 -6.75 -3.30
N THR A 29 9.36 -7.97 -3.41
CA THR A 29 9.91 -9.15 -2.71
C THR A 29 11.37 -9.42 -3.12
N ARG A 30 11.69 -9.35 -4.41
CA ARG A 30 13.06 -9.51 -4.92
C ARG A 30 13.99 -8.43 -4.36
N ARG A 31 13.54 -7.17 -4.35
CA ARG A 31 14.37 -6.03 -3.91
C ARG A 31 14.60 -6.01 -2.40
N LEU A 32 13.66 -6.54 -1.63
CA LEU A 32 13.78 -6.69 -0.18
C LEU A 32 14.46 -8.01 0.22
N TYR A 33 14.89 -8.85 -0.74
CA TYR A 33 15.58 -10.12 -0.50
C TYR A 33 14.91 -11.03 0.56
N GLY A 34 13.57 -11.05 0.61
CA GLY A 34 12.83 -11.84 1.60
C GLY A 34 12.86 -11.32 3.04
N SER A 35 13.36 -10.11 3.27
CA SER A 35 13.42 -9.46 4.60
C SER A 35 12.04 -9.10 5.17
N VAL A 36 11.00 -9.20 4.35
CA VAL A 36 9.60 -9.05 4.78
C VAL A 36 8.86 -10.36 4.45
N ARG A 37 8.23 -10.94 5.46
CA ARG A 37 7.44 -12.16 5.34
C ARG A 37 6.01 -11.83 4.94
N GLY A 38 5.47 -12.62 4.01
CA GLY A 38 4.09 -12.47 3.53
C GLY A 38 3.83 -11.09 2.94
N ILE A 39 4.72 -10.60 2.06
CA ILE A 39 4.51 -9.33 1.35
C ILE A 39 3.29 -9.48 0.44
N ARG A 40 2.44 -8.46 0.41
CA ARG A 40 1.50 -8.22 -0.69
C ARG A 40 1.42 -6.74 -0.98
N VAL A 41 1.26 -6.42 -2.25
CA VAL A 41 1.02 -5.08 -2.74
C VAL A 41 -0.39 -5.04 -3.32
N LEU A 42 -1.21 -4.15 -2.78
CA LEU A 42 -2.59 -3.96 -3.19
C LEU A 42 -2.76 -2.58 -3.82
N ARG A 43 -3.55 -2.49 -4.88
CA ARG A 43 -3.92 -1.22 -5.53
C ARG A 43 -5.39 -0.90 -5.32
N SER A 44 -5.65 0.30 -4.83
CA SER A 44 -6.95 0.97 -4.88
C SER A 44 -6.93 2.05 -5.97
N SER A 45 -8.05 2.74 -6.21
CA SER A 45 -8.05 3.92 -7.10
C SER A 45 -7.19 5.06 -6.59
N THR A 46 -7.06 5.19 -5.28
CA THR A 46 -6.47 6.38 -4.65
C THR A 46 -5.09 6.14 -4.05
N HIS A 47 -4.67 4.88 -3.89
CA HIS A 47 -3.42 4.56 -3.22
C HIS A 47 -2.93 3.15 -3.57
N LEU A 48 -1.63 2.94 -3.38
CA LEU A 48 -1.02 1.63 -3.24
C LEU A 48 -0.86 1.32 -1.75
N LEU A 49 -1.04 0.05 -1.39
CA LEU A 49 -0.85 -0.44 -0.04
C LEU A 49 0.15 -1.59 -0.07
N ILE A 50 1.15 -1.55 0.81
CA ILE A 50 2.04 -2.68 1.06
C ILE A 50 1.77 -3.27 2.44
N HIS A 51 1.56 -4.58 2.50
CA HIS A 51 1.46 -5.32 3.75
C HIS A 51 2.64 -6.26 3.93
N GLY A 52 2.85 -6.72 5.16
CA GLY A 52 3.83 -7.76 5.48
C GLY A 52 4.28 -7.70 6.93
N ARG A 53 5.29 -8.50 7.27
CA ARG A 53 5.91 -8.54 8.61
C ARG A 53 7.43 -8.55 8.49
N THR A 54 8.10 -7.77 9.32
CA THR A 54 9.57 -7.72 9.38
C THR A 54 10.00 -7.52 10.83
N ASP A 55 11.24 -7.87 11.16
CA ASP A 55 11.90 -7.60 12.45
C ASP A 55 12.66 -6.25 12.43
N SER A 56 12.65 -5.55 11.30
CA SER A 56 13.47 -4.35 11.09
C SER A 56 12.66 -3.13 10.65
N TYR A 57 12.75 -2.06 11.44
CA TYR A 57 12.21 -0.75 11.06
C TYR A 57 12.85 -0.21 9.77
N TYR A 58 14.15 -0.48 9.57
CA TYR A 58 14.85 -0.10 8.35
C TYR A 58 14.22 -0.78 7.13
N ILE A 59 13.95 -2.09 7.22
CA ILE A 59 13.30 -2.83 6.13
C ILE A 59 11.89 -2.30 5.85
N LYS A 60 11.13 -1.91 6.89
CA LYS A 60 9.83 -1.25 6.71
C LYS A 60 9.97 0.07 5.93
N GLN A 61 10.96 0.91 6.24
CA GLN A 61 11.22 2.15 5.51
C GLN A 61 11.70 1.89 4.08
N LEU A 62 12.58 0.91 3.89
CA LEU A 62 13.06 0.50 2.57
C LEU A 62 11.89 0.02 1.69
N ALA A 63 10.98 -0.76 2.23
CA ALA A 63 9.79 -1.22 1.51
C ALA A 63 8.88 -0.07 1.07
N GLN A 64 8.74 0.99 1.88
CA GLN A 64 8.05 2.23 1.47
C GLN A 64 8.77 2.90 0.29
N SER A 65 10.09 3.06 0.40
CA SER A 65 10.90 3.70 -0.63
C SER A 65 10.83 2.94 -1.95
N VAL A 66 10.97 1.62 -1.92
CA VAL A 66 10.86 0.77 -3.10
C VAL A 66 9.49 0.94 -3.75
N LEU A 67 8.41 0.88 -2.97
CA LEU A 67 7.07 0.99 -3.56
C LEU A 67 6.79 2.38 -4.13
N LEU A 68 7.34 3.45 -3.53
CA LEU A 68 7.23 4.81 -4.06
C LEU A 68 7.87 4.97 -5.45
N GLU A 69 8.94 4.23 -5.76
CA GLU A 69 9.57 4.24 -7.10
C GLU A 69 8.63 3.73 -8.20
N TYR A 70 7.62 2.91 -7.86
CA TYR A 70 6.66 2.31 -8.79
C TYR A 70 5.24 2.87 -8.64
N ALA A 71 5.07 3.91 -7.82
CA ALA A 71 3.75 4.40 -7.49
C ALA A 71 3.17 5.39 -8.51
N ASP A 72 3.97 5.87 -9.48
CA ASP A 72 3.52 6.80 -10.53
C ASP A 72 2.73 8.01 -9.98
N GLY A 73 3.17 8.55 -8.84
CA GLY A 73 2.50 9.68 -8.16
C GLY A 73 1.28 9.30 -7.31
N VAL A 74 0.93 8.01 -7.24
CA VAL A 74 -0.11 7.48 -6.35
C VAL A 74 0.43 7.42 -4.91
N PRO A 75 -0.33 7.87 -3.91
CA PRO A 75 0.05 7.72 -2.51
C PRO A 75 0.34 6.26 -2.11
N VAL A 76 1.37 6.04 -1.29
CA VAL A 76 1.74 4.71 -0.79
C VAL A 76 1.47 4.61 0.71
N ILE A 77 0.70 3.60 1.11
CA ILE A 77 0.38 3.28 2.50
C ILE A 77 1.18 2.05 2.96
N ASN A 78 2.11 2.25 3.89
CA ASN A 78 2.86 1.16 4.51
C ASN A 78 2.10 0.53 5.69
N LYS A 79 1.68 -0.72 5.54
CA LYS A 79 1.07 -1.54 6.61
C LYS A 79 1.96 -2.72 7.02
N ILE A 80 3.26 -2.69 6.74
CA ILE A 80 4.21 -3.67 7.26
C ILE A 80 4.29 -3.51 8.78
N ARG A 81 4.16 -4.62 9.51
CA ARG A 81 4.31 -4.67 10.97
C ARG A 81 5.75 -5.01 11.34
N VAL A 82 6.29 -4.24 12.28
CA VAL A 82 7.55 -4.56 12.96
C VAL A 82 7.20 -5.25 14.27
N PHE A 83 7.91 -6.33 14.63
CA PHE A 83 7.70 -7.10 15.84
C PHE A 83 8.99 -7.29 16.62
#